data_AF-A0A812RQF0-F1
#
_entry.id   AF-A0A812RQF0-F1
#
_cell.length_a   1.000
_cell.length_b   1.000
_cell.length_c   1.000
_cell.angle_alpha   90.00
_cell.angle_beta   90.00
_cell.angle_gamma   90.00
#
_symmetry.space_group_name_H-M   'P 1'
#
loop_
_entity.id
_entity.type
_entity.pdbx_description
1 polymer ?
#
loop_
_entity_poly.entity_id
_entity_poly.type
_entity_poly.pdbx_seq_one_letter_code
_entity_poly.pdbx_strand_id
1 'polypeptide(L)'
;VAALSVDDLRKTAKWAKHLVAASCRKAAKDTSVARAVWQESLDQAQKGWLRGPFSSSEIDARVGPDWVASKRFGIVQGEKIRAVDDVSEHMVNSTVSESEKIVLDGVDEILAVARFFGGATTRGVPEFKLPAQDGTDRWASVLAVLDVDHDRVMFFESLALPFGATSSVTGFNKTARALRIIMIRLFCLVCTSFYDDFCQLELLDLVESASETALSLLELLGWEVAKGEKLQGFADTFNMLGARISFAEMPRGLVMVSNKPGRLGDIEKLLGAMAARGNGSLDLIPSLKGKLLFAASHVFGKCSQIAIQAIRTVSLWSEQPPVVVYTDGACEALVLKWRRSGRTQLIFFTEILPILVAKKTWSEILKNRRVFFYIDNEAAKAALIRGFSPLLDASDLLFEIFEQDVLLRCLPWYSRVPSKSNCADAASRLEFDVCGSDFTKVQPVLV
;
A
#
# COMPACT_ATOMS: atom_id res chain seq x y z
N VAL A 1 -18.58 -15.16 -1.32
CA VAL A 1 -19.12 -16.50 -0.97
C VAL A 1 -18.27 -17.06 0.15
N ALA A 2 -18.89 -17.50 1.23
CA ALA A 2 -18.23 -18.07 2.40
C ALA A 2 -17.45 -19.32 1.99
N ALA A 3 -16.21 -19.43 2.49
CA ALA A 3 -15.34 -20.56 2.22
C ALA A 3 -15.61 -21.74 3.17
N LEU A 4 -16.30 -21.50 4.29
CA LEU A 4 -16.60 -22.47 5.34
C LEU A 4 -18.07 -22.36 5.77
N SER A 5 -18.67 -23.49 6.19
CA SER A 5 -20.00 -23.48 6.79
C SER A 5 -19.95 -23.08 8.26
N VAL A 6 -21.07 -22.61 8.80
CA VAL A 6 -21.22 -22.28 10.23
C VAL A 6 -21.00 -23.52 11.12
N ASP A 7 -21.47 -24.68 10.68
CA ASP A 7 -21.28 -25.94 11.41
C ASP A 7 -19.81 -26.37 11.44
N ASP A 8 -19.06 -26.11 10.38
CA ASP A 8 -17.62 -26.39 10.36
C ASP A 8 -16.86 -25.46 11.31
N LEU A 9 -17.25 -24.18 11.41
CA LEU A 9 -16.71 -23.26 12.41
C LEU A 9 -17.06 -23.67 13.85
N ARG A 10 -18.27 -24.17 14.11
CA ARG A 10 -18.62 -24.70 15.44
C ARG A 10 -17.77 -25.90 15.83
N LYS A 11 -17.42 -26.79 14.88
CA LYS A 11 -16.52 -27.92 15.15
C LYS A 11 -15.10 -27.47 15.55
N THR A 12 -14.65 -26.30 15.12
CA THR A 12 -13.32 -25.78 15.51
C THR A 12 -13.29 -25.12 16.89
N ALA A 13 -14.45 -24.78 17.46
CA ALA A 13 -14.59 -24.08 18.74
C ALA A 13 -13.76 -24.70 19.88
N LYS A 14 -13.81 -26.03 20.03
CA LYS A 14 -13.07 -26.75 21.08
C LYS A 14 -11.55 -26.52 20.99
N TRP A 15 -10.99 -26.53 19.79
CA TRP A 15 -9.57 -26.28 19.59
C TRP A 15 -9.21 -24.79 19.66
N ALA A 16 -10.06 -23.92 19.12
CA ALA A 16 -9.86 -22.47 19.12
C ALA A 16 -9.75 -21.89 20.55
N LYS A 17 -10.54 -22.40 21.50
CA LYS A 17 -10.47 -22.01 22.92
C LYS A 17 -9.09 -22.23 23.56
N HIS A 18 -8.44 -23.33 23.22
CA HIS A 18 -7.11 -23.66 23.77
C HIS A 18 -6.01 -22.83 23.09
N LEU A 19 -6.17 -22.53 21.80
CA LEU A 19 -5.18 -21.79 21.01
C LEU A 19 -5.22 -20.28 21.24
N VAL A 20 -6.42 -19.70 21.45
CA VAL A 20 -6.59 -18.25 21.61
C VAL A 20 -5.79 -17.71 22.79
N ALA A 21 -5.67 -18.46 23.89
CA ALA A 21 -4.92 -18.02 25.07
C ALA A 21 -3.42 -17.86 24.78
N ALA A 22 -2.81 -18.79 24.03
CA ALA A 22 -1.43 -18.67 23.57
C ALA A 22 -1.26 -17.49 22.61
N SER A 23 -2.25 -17.26 21.74
CA SER A 23 -2.22 -16.13 20.80
C SER A 23 -2.33 -14.77 21.51
N CYS A 24 -3.22 -14.62 22.50
CA CYS A 24 -3.33 -13.42 23.33
C CYS A 24 -1.98 -13.09 24.01
N ARG A 25 -1.32 -14.09 24.62
CA ARG A 25 0.00 -13.92 25.23
C ARG A 25 1.06 -13.49 24.21
N LYS A 26 1.03 -14.05 23.00
CA LYS A 26 1.95 -13.67 21.92
C LYS A 26 1.73 -12.24 21.43
N ALA A 27 0.50 -11.74 21.43
CA ALA A 27 0.18 -10.37 21.04
C ALA A 27 0.44 -9.35 22.16
N ALA A 28 0.41 -9.77 23.41
CA ALA A 28 0.65 -8.94 24.59
C ALA A 28 2.14 -8.79 24.97
N LYS A 29 3.07 -8.96 24.02
CA LYS A 29 4.52 -8.83 24.27
C LYS A 29 4.92 -7.46 24.81
N ASP A 30 4.22 -6.42 24.38
CA ASP A 30 4.35 -5.08 24.93
C ASP A 30 3.31 -4.90 26.05
N THR A 31 3.78 -4.94 27.30
CA THR A 31 2.94 -4.81 28.49
C THR A 31 2.17 -3.48 28.53
N SER A 32 2.75 -2.40 27.98
CA SER A 32 2.09 -1.09 27.97
C SER A 32 0.90 -1.08 27.01
N VAL A 33 1.07 -1.69 25.83
CA VAL A 33 0.02 -1.85 24.82
C VAL A 33 -1.05 -2.81 25.32
N ALA A 34 -0.66 -3.93 25.92
CA ALA A 34 -1.60 -4.90 26.48
C ALA A 34 -2.48 -4.29 27.59
N ARG A 35 -1.88 -3.50 28.49
CA ARG A 35 -2.61 -2.80 29.55
C ARG A 35 -3.58 -1.76 28.99
N ALA A 36 -3.17 -1.02 27.95
CA ALA A 36 -4.07 -0.05 27.29
C ALA A 36 -5.29 -0.74 26.66
N VAL A 37 -5.08 -1.89 25.99
CA VAL A 37 -6.16 -2.68 25.39
C VAL A 37 -7.10 -3.29 26.44
N TRP A 38 -6.55 -3.76 27.57
CA TRP A 38 -7.34 -4.24 28.71
C TRP A 38 -8.20 -3.12 29.29
N GLN A 39 -7.61 -1.96 29.57
CA GLN A 39 -8.33 -0.81 30.10
C GLN A 39 -9.42 -0.33 29.14
N GLU A 40 -9.11 -0.21 27.84
CA GLU A 40 -10.10 0.15 26.82
C GLU A 40 -11.28 -0.84 26.80
N SER A 41 -11.03 -2.13 26.99
CA SER A 41 -12.09 -3.16 27.04
C SER A 41 -12.97 -3.05 28.29
N LEU A 42 -12.38 -2.71 29.45
CA LEU A 42 -13.15 -2.41 30.66
C LEU A 42 -14.00 -1.14 30.50
N ASP A 43 -13.44 -0.09 29.89
CA ASP A 43 -14.17 1.15 29.64
C ASP A 43 -15.34 0.92 28.67
N GLN A 44 -15.16 0.10 27.63
CA GLN A 44 -16.23 -0.31 26.72
C GLN A 44 -17.31 -1.15 27.42
N ALA A 45 -16.93 -2.00 28.39
CA ALA A 45 -17.88 -2.75 29.21
C ALA A 45 -18.70 -1.84 30.12
N GLN A 46 -18.08 -0.83 30.74
CA GLN A 46 -18.79 0.18 31.55
C GLN A 46 -19.79 0.99 30.73
N LYS A 47 -19.45 1.29 29.47
CA LYS A 47 -20.35 1.95 28.51
C LYS A 47 -21.47 1.04 27.97
N GLY A 48 -21.48 -0.24 28.35
CA GLY A 48 -22.46 -1.22 27.89
C GLY A 48 -22.24 -1.70 26.45
N TRP A 49 -21.09 -1.43 25.83
CA TRP A 49 -20.76 -1.91 24.48
C TRP A 49 -20.24 -3.36 24.50
N LEU A 50 -19.66 -3.78 25.63
CA LEU A 50 -19.27 -5.16 25.92
C LEU A 50 -19.98 -5.66 27.17
N ARG A 51 -20.09 -6.99 27.32
CA ARG A 51 -20.42 -7.63 28.60
C ARG A 51 -19.25 -8.47 29.07
N GLY A 52 -18.93 -8.37 30.36
CA GLY A 52 -17.82 -9.05 31.00
C GLY A 52 -17.16 -8.12 32.02
N PRO A 53 -15.94 -8.44 32.49
CA PRO A 53 -15.14 -9.59 32.10
C PRO A 53 -15.71 -10.92 32.62
N PHE A 54 -15.59 -11.98 31.81
CA PHE A 54 -16.01 -13.34 32.16
C PHE A 54 -14.85 -14.33 32.06
N SER A 55 -14.93 -15.40 32.84
CA SER A 55 -14.13 -16.62 32.68
C SER A 55 -14.67 -17.51 31.55
N SER A 56 -13.86 -18.46 31.08
CA SER A 56 -14.30 -19.44 30.07
C SER A 56 -15.56 -20.21 30.49
N SER A 57 -15.63 -20.63 31.76
CA SER A 57 -16.78 -21.35 32.31
C SER A 57 -18.05 -20.49 32.36
N GLU A 58 -17.91 -19.19 32.62
CA GLU A 58 -19.05 -18.27 32.59
C GLU A 58 -19.55 -18.04 31.17
N ILE A 59 -18.66 -17.99 30.16
CA ILE A 59 -19.08 -17.94 28.75
C ILE A 59 -19.75 -19.26 28.34
N ASP A 60 -19.21 -20.42 28.74
CA ASP A 60 -19.82 -21.73 28.48
C ASP A 60 -21.28 -21.79 28.99
N ALA A 61 -21.54 -21.25 30.18
CA ALA A 61 -22.88 -21.17 30.75
C ALA A 61 -23.81 -20.21 30.01
N ARG A 62 -23.27 -19.17 29.35
CA ARG A 62 -24.05 -18.12 28.69
C ARG A 62 -24.41 -18.43 27.24
N VAL A 63 -23.45 -18.92 26.46
CA VAL A 63 -23.61 -19.11 25.01
C VAL A 63 -23.42 -20.57 24.57
N GLY A 64 -23.26 -21.49 25.53
CA GLY A 64 -23.00 -22.91 25.29
C GLY A 64 -21.52 -23.22 25.09
N PRO A 65 -21.08 -24.48 25.11
CA PRO A 65 -19.66 -24.85 25.09
C PRO A 65 -18.99 -24.73 23.71
N ASP A 66 -19.71 -24.39 22.65
CA ASP A 66 -19.20 -24.36 21.28
C ASP A 66 -19.04 -22.92 20.73
N TRP A 67 -18.52 -22.01 21.57
CA TRP A 67 -18.16 -20.64 21.17
C TRP A 67 -16.73 -20.54 20.62
N VAL A 68 -16.53 -19.57 19.72
CA VAL A 68 -15.22 -19.22 19.14
C VAL A 68 -14.85 -17.81 19.58
N ALA A 69 -13.65 -17.64 20.13
CA ALA A 69 -13.14 -16.33 20.53
C ALA A 69 -12.15 -15.76 19.52
N SER A 70 -12.24 -14.44 19.33
CA SER A 70 -11.27 -13.67 18.55
C SER A 70 -10.32 -12.94 19.49
N LYS A 71 -9.02 -13.00 19.19
CA LYS A 71 -8.01 -12.29 19.97
C LYS A 71 -8.17 -10.78 19.76
N ARG A 72 -8.24 -10.02 20.85
CA ARG A 72 -8.11 -8.57 20.81
C ARG A 72 -6.67 -8.15 21.12
N PHE A 73 -6.08 -7.28 20.30
CA PHE A 73 -4.70 -6.81 20.43
C PHE A 73 -4.58 -5.32 20.09
N GLY A 74 -3.47 -4.70 20.51
CA GLY A 74 -3.26 -3.26 20.33
C GLY A 74 -2.32 -2.95 19.18
N ILE A 75 -2.63 -1.91 18.42
CA ILE A 75 -1.74 -1.30 17.42
C ILE A 75 -1.45 0.16 17.80
N VAL A 76 -0.16 0.52 17.77
CA VAL A 76 0.31 1.88 18.03
C VAL A 76 0.16 2.71 16.75
N GLN A 77 -0.72 3.72 16.78
CA GLN A 77 -0.95 4.67 15.69
C GLN A 77 -0.65 6.10 16.17
N GLY A 78 0.60 6.53 15.96
CA GLY A 78 1.10 7.79 16.52
C GLY A 78 1.21 7.67 18.04
N GLU A 79 0.58 8.59 18.77
CA GLU A 79 0.54 8.57 20.25
C GLU A 79 -0.60 7.72 20.82
N LYS A 80 -1.50 7.19 19.97
CA LYS A 80 -2.68 6.45 20.41
C LYS A 80 -2.50 4.96 20.19
N ILE A 81 -2.96 4.18 21.17
CA ILE A 81 -3.09 2.72 21.06
C ILE A 81 -4.55 2.44 20.73
N ARG A 82 -4.81 1.64 19.69
CA ARG A 82 -6.17 1.19 19.33
C ARG A 82 -6.29 -0.31 19.51
N ALA A 83 -7.33 -0.75 20.20
CA ALA A 83 -7.72 -2.16 20.22
C ALA A 83 -8.27 -2.60 18.84
N VAL A 84 -7.84 -3.77 18.39
CA VAL A 84 -8.27 -4.43 17.14
C VAL A 84 -8.62 -5.88 17.43
N ASP A 85 -9.68 -6.38 16.78
CA ASP A 85 -10.16 -7.74 16.92
C ASP A 85 -9.74 -8.60 15.73
N ASP A 86 -8.93 -9.63 15.97
CA ASP A 86 -8.51 -10.59 14.95
C ASP A 86 -9.58 -11.67 14.75
N VAL A 87 -10.67 -11.28 14.09
CA VAL A 87 -11.76 -12.20 13.74
C VAL A 87 -11.41 -13.13 12.56
N SER A 88 -10.21 -12.99 11.99
CA SER A 88 -9.74 -13.86 10.91
C SER A 88 -9.00 -15.09 11.43
N GLU A 89 -8.30 -14.97 12.57
CA GLU A 89 -7.48 -16.04 13.17
C GLU A 89 -8.19 -17.38 13.34
N HIS A 90 -9.47 -17.34 13.75
CA HIS A 90 -10.30 -18.54 13.88
C HIS A 90 -11.39 -18.63 12.81
N MET A 91 -11.13 -18.06 11.63
CA MET A 91 -11.92 -18.26 10.40
C MET A 91 -13.36 -17.74 10.47
N VAL A 92 -13.71 -16.86 11.42
CA VAL A 92 -15.05 -16.24 11.50
C VAL A 92 -15.36 -15.47 10.21
N ASN A 93 -14.41 -14.72 9.66
CA ASN A 93 -14.59 -14.05 8.36
C ASN A 93 -14.80 -15.04 7.19
N SER A 94 -14.31 -16.29 7.30
CA SER A 94 -14.43 -17.28 6.23
C SER A 94 -15.82 -17.95 6.18
N THR A 95 -16.64 -17.80 7.22
CA THR A 95 -18.03 -18.25 7.23
C THR A 95 -19.03 -17.20 6.76
N VAL A 96 -18.56 -15.98 6.48
CA VAL A 96 -19.42 -14.89 6.04
C VAL A 96 -19.39 -14.78 4.52
N SER A 97 -20.58 -14.82 3.91
CA SER A 97 -20.76 -14.50 2.50
C SER A 97 -21.17 -13.04 2.36
N GLU A 98 -20.30 -12.22 1.79
CA GLU A 98 -20.69 -10.89 1.32
C GLU A 98 -21.09 -10.96 -0.16
N SER A 99 -22.36 -10.69 -0.45
CA SER A 99 -22.94 -10.67 -1.81
C SER A 99 -23.09 -9.26 -2.38
N GLU A 100 -22.92 -8.23 -1.55
CA GLU A 100 -23.13 -6.84 -1.89
C GLU A 100 -21.82 -6.06 -1.70
N LYS A 101 -21.49 -5.20 -2.65
CA LYS A 101 -20.39 -4.24 -2.51
C LYS A 101 -20.97 -2.88 -2.15
N ILE A 102 -20.59 -2.34 -0.99
CA ILE A 102 -20.95 -0.97 -0.64
C ILE A 102 -20.11 0.00 -1.49
N VAL A 103 -20.80 0.88 -2.20
CA VAL A 103 -20.20 2.04 -2.85
C VAL A 103 -20.26 3.19 -1.84
N LEU A 104 -19.10 3.73 -1.50
CA LEU A 104 -18.95 4.85 -0.57
C LEU A 104 -18.80 6.15 -1.37
N ASP A 105 -19.29 7.25 -0.83
CA ASP A 105 -19.08 8.57 -1.46
C ASP A 105 -17.62 9.01 -1.22
N GLY A 106 -16.82 9.08 -2.28
CA GLY A 106 -15.49 9.66 -2.25
C GLY A 106 -15.49 11.18 -2.38
N VAL A 107 -14.29 11.73 -2.57
CA VAL A 107 -14.11 13.16 -2.86
C VAL A 107 -14.84 13.55 -4.13
N ASP A 108 -14.87 12.68 -5.14
CA ASP A 108 -15.55 12.94 -6.42
C ASP A 108 -17.06 13.18 -6.24
N GLU A 109 -17.72 12.41 -5.38
CA GLU A 109 -19.13 12.58 -5.04
C GLU A 109 -19.39 13.89 -4.30
N ILE A 110 -18.49 14.30 -3.38
CA ILE A 110 -18.58 15.61 -2.71
C ILE A 110 -18.50 16.73 -3.75
N LEU A 111 -17.56 16.64 -4.69
CA LEU A 111 -17.37 17.65 -5.75
C LEU A 111 -18.54 17.66 -6.74
N ALA A 112 -19.05 16.48 -7.10
CA ALA A 112 -20.21 16.35 -7.99
C ALA A 112 -21.45 16.98 -7.34
N VAL A 113 -21.71 16.70 -6.06
CA VAL A 113 -22.80 17.31 -5.29
C VAL A 113 -22.58 18.81 -5.16
N ALA A 114 -21.38 19.28 -4.83
CA ALA A 114 -21.11 20.72 -4.72
C ALA A 114 -21.31 21.46 -6.06
N ARG A 115 -20.83 20.87 -7.17
CA ARG A 115 -20.98 21.40 -8.52
C ARG A 115 -22.43 21.40 -8.98
N PHE A 116 -23.19 20.36 -8.63
CA PHE A 116 -24.61 20.22 -8.94
C PHE A 116 -25.47 21.16 -8.09
N PHE A 117 -25.21 21.26 -6.79
CA PHE A 117 -25.87 22.20 -5.89
C PHE A 117 -25.61 23.65 -6.29
N GLY A 118 -24.43 23.93 -6.86
CA GLY A 118 -24.09 25.19 -7.53
C GLY A 118 -24.76 25.44 -8.89
N GLY A 119 -25.60 24.54 -9.40
CA GLY A 119 -26.42 24.78 -10.61
C GLY A 119 -26.62 23.60 -11.57
N ALA A 120 -27.35 22.56 -11.17
CA ALA A 120 -28.27 21.73 -11.98
C ALA A 120 -29.04 20.75 -11.07
N THR A 121 -30.24 20.29 -11.47
CA THR A 121 -31.13 19.39 -10.69
C THR A 121 -31.38 18.06 -11.42
N THR A 122 -31.76 17.00 -10.70
CA THR A 122 -32.49 15.81 -11.19
C THR A 122 -33.16 15.02 -10.05
N ARG A 123 -34.39 14.57 -10.32
CA ARG A 123 -35.38 13.92 -9.44
C ARG A 123 -35.28 12.38 -9.38
N GLY A 124 -35.65 11.81 -8.22
CA GLY A 124 -36.63 10.70 -8.03
C GLY A 124 -36.27 9.23 -8.28
N VAL A 125 -36.37 8.36 -7.23
CA VAL A 125 -36.98 6.98 -7.16
C VAL A 125 -37.13 6.57 -5.66
N PRO A 126 -38.05 5.66 -5.25
CA PRO A 126 -38.59 5.52 -3.89
C PRO A 126 -38.02 4.35 -3.05
N GLU A 127 -38.23 4.50 -1.73
CA GLU A 127 -38.23 3.55 -0.59
C GLU A 127 -37.25 2.35 -0.50
N PHE A 128 -36.65 2.21 0.69
CA PHE A 128 -35.80 1.08 1.10
C PHE A 128 -36.17 0.66 2.54
N LYS A 129 -36.27 -0.65 2.80
CA LYS A 129 -36.50 -1.24 4.13
C LYS A 129 -35.18 -1.75 4.72
N LEU A 130 -34.94 -1.45 6.00
CA LEU A 130 -33.79 -1.92 6.76
C LEU A 130 -33.93 -3.41 7.14
N PRO A 131 -32.88 -4.24 6.99
CA PRO A 131 -32.84 -5.56 7.61
C PRO A 131 -32.48 -5.45 9.10
N ALA A 132 -33.25 -6.12 9.96
CA ALA A 132 -32.96 -6.29 11.39
C ALA A 132 -32.14 -7.57 11.61
N GLN A 133 -31.16 -7.53 12.52
CA GLN A 133 -30.43 -8.72 12.98
C GLN A 133 -31.35 -9.60 13.85
N ASP A 134 -31.31 -10.91 13.63
CA ASP A 134 -32.10 -11.94 14.32
C ASP A 134 -31.41 -12.56 15.54
N GLY A 135 -30.20 -12.10 15.89
CA GLY A 135 -29.55 -12.40 17.18
C GLY A 135 -29.04 -13.84 17.35
N THR A 136 -28.99 -14.65 16.29
CA THR A 136 -28.56 -16.07 16.34
C THR A 136 -27.03 -16.25 16.42
N ASP A 137 -26.26 -15.20 16.18
CA ASP A 137 -24.80 -15.28 15.95
C ASP A 137 -23.94 -14.89 17.17
N ARG A 138 -24.57 -14.64 18.32
CA ARG A 138 -23.89 -14.18 19.56
C ARG A 138 -22.74 -15.09 20.02
N TRP A 139 -22.86 -16.40 19.76
CA TRP A 139 -21.84 -17.40 20.08
C TRP A 139 -20.51 -17.18 19.32
N ALA A 140 -20.51 -16.41 18.23
CA ALA A 140 -19.33 -16.03 17.44
C ALA A 140 -18.87 -14.58 17.67
N SER A 141 -19.46 -13.87 18.64
CA SER A 141 -19.13 -12.47 18.99
C SER A 141 -18.35 -12.36 20.31
N VAL A 142 -17.58 -13.39 20.67
CA VAL A 142 -16.78 -13.43 21.91
C VAL A 142 -15.35 -12.93 21.65
N LEU A 143 -14.89 -11.99 22.48
CA LEU A 143 -13.57 -11.38 22.43
C LEU A 143 -12.71 -11.86 23.59
N ALA A 144 -11.44 -12.18 23.34
CA ALA A 144 -10.49 -12.61 24.38
C ALA A 144 -9.40 -11.55 24.60
N VAL A 145 -9.19 -11.16 25.86
CA VAL A 145 -8.22 -10.14 26.30
C VAL A 145 -7.38 -10.68 27.47
N LEU A 146 -6.08 -10.41 27.50
CA LEU A 146 -5.21 -10.78 28.62
C LEU A 146 -5.36 -9.75 29.76
N ASP A 147 -5.81 -10.20 30.94
CA ASP A 147 -5.70 -9.48 32.20
C ASP A 147 -4.26 -9.57 32.69
N VAL A 148 -3.51 -8.49 32.45
CA VAL A 148 -2.05 -8.42 32.70
C VAL A 148 -1.72 -8.50 34.19
N ASP A 149 -2.60 -8.01 35.06
CA ASP A 149 -2.32 -7.92 36.50
C ASP A 149 -2.49 -9.28 37.20
N HIS A 150 -3.31 -10.18 36.62
CA HIS A 150 -3.58 -11.51 37.15
C HIS A 150 -3.12 -12.67 36.23
N ASP A 151 -2.39 -12.36 35.16
CA ASP A 151 -1.88 -13.28 34.12
C ASP A 151 -2.91 -14.33 33.64
N ARG A 152 -4.14 -13.88 33.39
CA ARG A 152 -5.24 -14.73 32.95
C ARG A 152 -5.97 -14.12 31.76
N VAL A 153 -6.46 -14.97 30.86
CA VAL A 153 -7.25 -14.52 29.71
C VAL A 153 -8.71 -14.40 30.14
N MET A 154 -9.29 -13.23 29.92
CA MET A 154 -10.68 -12.88 30.22
C MET A 154 -11.45 -12.67 28.92
N PHE A 155 -12.75 -12.94 28.95
CA PHE A 155 -13.61 -12.93 27.78
C PHE A 155 -14.72 -11.89 27.88
N PHE A 156 -15.08 -11.30 26.74
CA PHE A 156 -16.17 -10.33 26.61
C PHE A 156 -17.12 -10.71 25.48
N GLU A 157 -18.42 -10.51 25.68
CA GLU A 157 -19.44 -10.62 24.62
C GLU A 157 -19.60 -9.24 23.94
N SER A 158 -19.38 -9.16 22.61
CA SER A 158 -19.56 -7.92 21.84
C SER A 158 -21.03 -7.68 21.54
N LEU A 159 -21.57 -6.54 22.00
CA LEU A 159 -22.95 -6.14 21.71
C LEU A 159 -23.05 -5.16 20.54
N ALA A 160 -21.93 -4.55 20.16
CA ALA A 160 -21.79 -3.66 19.01
C ALA A 160 -20.97 -4.34 17.90
N LEU A 161 -21.04 -3.79 16.69
CA LEU A 161 -20.29 -4.27 15.53
C LEU A 161 -18.76 -4.17 15.79
N PRO A 162 -18.03 -5.29 15.85
CA PRO A 162 -16.60 -5.28 16.16
C PRO A 162 -15.77 -4.69 15.01
N PHE A 163 -14.72 -3.94 15.34
CA PHE A 163 -13.74 -3.45 14.37
C PHE A 163 -12.86 -4.60 13.87
N GLY A 164 -12.83 -4.81 12.55
CA GLY A 164 -12.05 -5.90 11.90
C GLY A 164 -12.91 -7.02 11.31
N ALA A 165 -14.21 -7.07 11.63
CA ALA A 165 -15.15 -7.98 10.97
C ALA A 165 -15.62 -7.44 9.63
N THR A 166 -15.56 -8.29 8.60
CA THR A 166 -15.91 -7.92 7.22
C THR A 166 -17.36 -7.42 7.12
N SER A 167 -18.30 -8.08 7.81
CA SER A 167 -19.72 -7.69 7.81
C SER A 167 -20.04 -6.45 8.68
N SER A 168 -19.22 -6.12 9.67
CA SER A 168 -19.42 -4.94 10.53
C SER A 168 -19.32 -3.64 9.74
N VAL A 169 -18.37 -3.58 8.81
CA VAL A 169 -18.21 -2.46 7.89
C VAL A 169 -19.49 -2.26 7.08
N THR A 170 -20.07 -3.34 6.59
CA THR A 170 -21.26 -3.30 5.75
C THR A 170 -22.52 -2.97 6.53
N GLY A 171 -22.67 -3.53 7.73
CA GLY A 171 -23.79 -3.20 8.63
C GLY A 171 -23.81 -1.73 9.04
N PHE A 172 -22.66 -1.18 9.45
CA PHE A 172 -22.55 0.23 9.84
C PHE A 172 -22.84 1.18 8.68
N ASN A 173 -22.24 0.92 7.51
CA ASN A 173 -22.42 1.77 6.33
C ASN A 173 -23.85 1.76 5.78
N LYS A 174 -24.60 0.66 5.94
CA LYS A 174 -26.04 0.63 5.60
C LYS A 174 -26.82 1.62 6.45
N THR A 175 -26.53 1.68 7.74
CA THR A 175 -27.15 2.63 8.66
C THR A 175 -26.73 4.06 8.36
N ALA A 176 -25.45 4.32 8.11
CA ALA A 176 -24.95 5.64 7.71
C ALA A 176 -25.60 6.14 6.41
N ARG A 177 -25.73 5.25 5.40
CA ARG A 177 -26.44 5.54 4.15
C ARG A 177 -27.93 5.81 4.38
N ALA A 178 -28.58 5.05 5.26
CA ALA A 178 -29.99 5.27 5.60
C ALA A 178 -30.20 6.64 6.27
N LEU A 179 -29.33 7.01 7.22
CA LEU A 179 -29.33 8.35 7.84
C LEU A 179 -29.18 9.44 6.78
N ARG A 180 -28.20 9.31 5.88
CA ARG A 180 -28.02 10.23 4.74
C ARG A 180 -29.29 10.33 3.89
N ILE A 181 -29.93 9.20 3.57
CA ILE A 181 -31.17 9.20 2.77
C ILE A 181 -32.29 9.93 3.50
N ILE A 182 -32.44 9.73 4.82
CA ILE A 182 -33.43 10.44 5.64
C ILE A 182 -33.15 11.94 5.63
N MET A 183 -31.90 12.35 5.87
CA MET A 183 -31.45 13.74 5.81
C MET A 183 -31.79 14.40 4.47
N ILE A 184 -31.50 13.72 3.35
CA ILE A 184 -31.75 14.26 2.00
C ILE A 184 -33.25 14.26 1.67
N ARG A 185 -33.98 13.19 1.98
CA ARG A 185 -35.36 12.99 1.48
C ARG A 185 -36.42 13.65 2.35
N LEU A 186 -36.25 13.66 3.66
CA LEU A 186 -37.24 14.20 4.59
C LEU A 186 -36.93 15.66 4.96
N PHE A 187 -35.64 16.00 5.03
CA PHE A 187 -35.19 17.31 5.51
C PHE A 187 -34.51 18.16 4.44
N CYS A 188 -34.44 17.66 3.20
CA CYS A 188 -33.83 18.35 2.06
C CYS A 188 -32.37 18.77 2.29
N LEU A 189 -31.66 18.13 3.21
CA LEU A 189 -30.26 18.47 3.52
C LEU A 189 -29.34 17.96 2.40
N VAL A 190 -28.37 18.78 2.00
CA VAL A 190 -27.36 18.35 1.03
C VAL A 190 -26.21 17.70 1.78
N CYS A 191 -26.19 16.38 1.76
CA CYS A 191 -25.25 15.60 2.56
C CYS A 191 -24.63 14.42 1.78
N THR A 192 -23.34 14.20 1.99
CA THR A 192 -22.62 12.98 1.59
C THR A 192 -22.12 12.23 2.82
N SER A 193 -21.89 10.93 2.69
CA SER A 193 -21.46 10.08 3.80
C SER A 193 -20.32 9.16 3.36
N PHE A 194 -19.22 9.17 4.09
CA PHE A 194 -18.13 8.21 3.93
C PHE A 194 -17.86 7.54 5.28
N TYR A 195 -18.33 6.30 5.44
CA TYR A 195 -18.36 5.63 6.74
C TYR A 195 -19.09 6.47 7.81
N ASP A 196 -18.38 6.85 8.86
CA ASP A 196 -18.83 7.63 10.00
C ASP A 196 -18.76 9.14 9.75
N ASP A 197 -18.07 9.57 8.69
CA ASP A 197 -17.92 10.97 8.34
C ASP A 197 -19.09 11.44 7.45
N PHE A 198 -19.90 12.37 7.97
CA PHE A 198 -20.93 13.08 7.21
C PHE A 198 -20.41 14.44 6.77
N CYS A 199 -20.54 14.75 5.48
CA CYS A 199 -20.25 16.07 4.93
C CYS A 199 -21.57 16.74 4.58
N GLN A 200 -21.81 17.93 5.10
CA GLN A 200 -22.95 18.74 4.71
C GLN A 200 -22.47 19.96 3.92
N LEU A 201 -23.19 20.27 2.86
CA LEU A 201 -22.99 21.46 2.02
C LEU A 201 -24.26 22.29 2.09
N GLU A 202 -24.14 23.62 2.12
CA GLU A 202 -25.33 24.47 2.20
C GLU A 202 -25.00 25.91 1.73
N LEU A 203 -26.04 26.65 1.33
CA LEU A 203 -25.96 28.09 1.09
C LEU A 203 -25.84 28.85 2.41
N LEU A 204 -25.09 29.96 2.40
CA LEU A 204 -24.74 30.72 3.60
C LEU A 204 -25.95 31.04 4.49
N ASP A 205 -27.08 31.40 3.89
CA ASP A 205 -28.31 31.79 4.58
C ASP A 205 -29.05 30.62 5.25
N LEU A 206 -28.75 29.37 4.85
CA LEU A 206 -29.44 28.16 5.33
C LEU A 206 -28.58 27.32 6.27
N VAL A 207 -27.28 27.62 6.37
CA VAL A 207 -26.29 26.91 7.19
C VAL A 207 -26.77 26.62 8.61
N GLU A 208 -27.32 27.62 9.31
CA GLU A 208 -27.75 27.47 10.71
C GLU A 208 -28.89 26.46 10.83
N SER A 209 -29.96 26.67 10.07
CA SER A 209 -31.13 25.79 10.04
C SER A 209 -30.78 24.37 9.61
N ALA A 210 -29.87 24.23 8.64
CA ALA A 210 -29.48 22.95 8.08
C ALA A 210 -28.59 22.16 9.06
N SER A 211 -27.71 22.85 9.79
CA SER A 211 -26.89 22.28 10.87
C SER A 211 -27.77 21.79 12.02
N GLU A 212 -28.68 22.64 12.49
CA GLU A 212 -29.59 22.31 13.59
C GLU A 212 -30.46 21.10 13.25
N THR A 213 -31.03 21.07 12.04
CA THR A 213 -31.86 19.96 11.56
C THR A 213 -31.09 18.64 11.54
N ALA A 214 -29.84 18.64 11.08
CA ALA A 214 -29.00 17.43 11.05
C ALA A 214 -28.70 16.91 12.46
N LEU A 215 -28.32 17.82 13.37
CA LEU A 215 -27.99 17.47 14.75
C LEU A 215 -29.21 16.97 15.53
N SER A 216 -30.36 17.65 15.41
CA SER A 216 -31.61 17.23 16.05
C SER A 216 -32.10 15.87 15.55
N LEU A 217 -31.92 15.56 14.25
CA LEU A 217 -32.25 14.24 13.72
C LEU A 217 -31.38 13.14 14.34
N LEU A 218 -30.07 13.37 14.42
CA LEU A 218 -29.14 12.41 15.02
C LEU A 218 -29.45 12.20 16.50
N GLU A 219 -29.70 13.29 17.25
CA GLU A 219 -30.12 13.23 18.65
C GLU A 219 -31.43 12.44 18.81
N LEU A 220 -32.43 12.71 17.99
CA LEU A 220 -33.73 12.02 18.03
C LEU A 220 -33.59 10.50 17.77
N LEU A 221 -32.66 10.12 16.90
CA LEU A 221 -32.36 8.72 16.58
C LEU A 221 -31.40 8.07 17.59
N GLY A 222 -30.97 8.80 18.63
CA GLY A 222 -30.07 8.31 19.67
C GLY A 222 -28.60 8.20 19.25
N TRP A 223 -28.19 8.94 18.22
CA TRP A 223 -26.80 8.97 17.75
C TRP A 223 -25.99 10.02 18.52
N GLU A 224 -24.87 9.59 19.09
CA GLU A 224 -23.92 10.49 19.73
C GLU A 224 -22.98 11.11 18.68
N VAL A 225 -23.08 12.42 18.49
CA VAL A 225 -22.19 13.19 17.61
C VAL A 225 -20.95 13.62 18.40
N ALA A 226 -19.77 13.37 17.83
CA ALA A 226 -18.50 13.76 18.45
C ALA A 226 -18.39 15.30 18.52
N LYS A 227 -18.22 15.86 19.72
CA LYS A 227 -18.13 17.32 19.94
C LYS A 227 -16.70 17.86 19.74
N GLY A 228 -16.58 19.19 19.65
CA GLY A 228 -15.29 19.90 19.58
C GLY A 228 -14.65 19.83 18.19
N GLU A 229 -13.34 19.62 18.12
CA GLU A 229 -12.56 19.65 16.85
C GLU A 229 -13.01 18.65 15.77
N LYS A 230 -13.79 17.63 16.17
CA LYS A 230 -14.36 16.62 15.26
C LYS A 230 -15.65 17.08 14.59
N LEU A 231 -16.45 17.94 15.25
CA LEU A 231 -17.64 18.56 14.66
C LEU A 231 -17.23 19.93 14.13
N GLN A 232 -16.87 19.97 12.86
CA GLN A 232 -16.53 21.21 12.20
C GLN A 232 -17.80 21.90 11.72
N GLY A 233 -17.95 23.19 12.03
CA GLY A 233 -18.99 24.01 11.46
C GLY A 233 -18.79 24.22 9.96
N PHE A 234 -19.79 24.80 9.31
CA PHE A 234 -19.70 25.16 7.90
C PHE A 234 -18.55 26.15 7.66
N ALA A 235 -17.75 25.86 6.65
CA ALA A 235 -16.63 26.68 6.23
C ALA A 235 -16.53 26.67 4.70
N ASP A 236 -16.04 27.77 4.14
CA ASP A 236 -15.71 27.86 2.72
C ASP A 236 -14.56 26.92 2.33
N THR A 237 -13.75 26.49 3.30
CA THR A 237 -12.59 25.63 3.11
C THR A 237 -12.47 24.64 4.26
N PHE A 238 -12.47 23.36 3.94
CA PHE A 238 -12.45 22.28 4.92
C PHE A 238 -11.59 21.11 4.44
N ASN A 239 -11.25 20.20 5.36
CA ASN A 239 -10.46 19.02 5.04
C ASN A 239 -11.32 17.76 5.22
N MET A 240 -11.38 16.92 4.21
CA MET A 240 -12.12 15.66 4.26
C MET A 240 -11.48 14.60 3.40
N LEU A 241 -11.54 13.34 3.84
CA LEU A 241 -11.01 12.18 3.11
C LEU A 241 -9.53 12.31 2.70
N GLY A 242 -8.75 13.12 3.42
CA GLY A 242 -7.33 13.37 3.12
C GLY A 242 -7.07 14.49 2.10
N ALA A 243 -8.11 15.12 1.55
CA ALA A 243 -8.03 16.29 0.69
C ALA A 243 -8.48 17.57 1.42
N ARG A 244 -8.05 18.72 0.90
CA ARG A 244 -8.55 20.04 1.25
C ARG A 244 -9.43 20.53 0.11
N ILE A 245 -10.68 20.82 0.41
CA ILE A 245 -11.70 21.29 -0.53
C ILE A 245 -11.97 22.76 -0.20
N SER A 246 -12.01 23.62 -1.23
CA SER A 246 -12.28 25.06 -1.07
C SER A 246 -13.30 25.55 -2.10
N PHE A 247 -14.30 26.27 -1.59
CA PHE A 247 -15.35 26.96 -2.32
C PHE A 247 -15.08 28.46 -2.49
N ALA A 248 -13.90 28.95 -2.14
CA ALA A 248 -13.56 30.38 -2.28
C ALA A 248 -13.73 30.91 -3.71
N GLU A 249 -13.50 30.05 -4.71
CA GLU A 249 -13.65 30.36 -6.15
C GLU A 249 -15.01 29.91 -6.71
N MET A 250 -15.95 29.48 -5.86
CA MET A 250 -17.27 29.05 -6.26
C MET A 250 -18.10 30.13 -6.97
N PRO A 251 -17.97 31.45 -6.65
CA PRO A 251 -18.60 32.50 -7.45
C PRO A 251 -18.17 32.51 -8.92
N ARG A 252 -17.02 31.89 -9.24
CA ARG A 252 -16.53 31.69 -10.62
C ARG A 252 -16.85 30.30 -11.17
N GLY A 253 -17.64 29.50 -10.45
CA GLY A 253 -17.99 28.12 -10.80
C GLY A 253 -16.87 27.11 -10.58
N LEU A 254 -15.87 27.43 -9.74
CA LEU A 254 -14.72 26.57 -9.49
C LEU A 254 -14.70 26.05 -8.04
N VAL A 255 -14.50 24.73 -7.90
CA VAL A 255 -14.21 24.09 -6.62
C VAL A 255 -12.75 23.66 -6.65
N MET A 256 -11.97 24.15 -5.69
CA MET A 256 -10.54 23.88 -5.63
C MET A 256 -10.26 22.70 -4.71
N VAL A 257 -9.51 21.72 -5.22
CA VAL A 257 -9.09 20.53 -4.47
C VAL A 257 -7.58 20.45 -4.41
N SER A 258 -7.07 20.25 -3.21
CA SER A 258 -5.63 20.19 -2.95
C SER A 258 -5.31 19.15 -1.89
N ASN A 259 -4.03 18.76 -1.79
CA ASN A 259 -3.58 17.91 -0.69
C ASN A 259 -3.62 18.68 0.63
N LYS A 260 -3.99 17.99 1.72
CA LYS A 260 -3.94 18.57 3.07
C LYS A 260 -2.53 19.11 3.38
N PRO A 261 -2.37 20.31 3.97
CA PRO A 261 -1.06 20.89 4.27
C PRO A 261 -0.12 19.98 5.07
N GLY A 262 -0.67 19.25 6.05
CA GLY A 262 0.11 18.28 6.83
C GLY A 262 0.72 17.17 5.96
N ARG A 263 0.03 16.74 4.90
CA ARG A 263 0.58 15.75 3.96
C ARG A 263 1.73 16.31 3.15
N LEU A 264 1.63 17.56 2.71
CA LEU A 264 2.72 18.24 2.02
C LEU A 264 3.95 18.33 2.93
N GLY A 265 3.74 18.75 4.19
CA GLY A 265 4.81 18.75 5.20
C GLY A 265 5.42 17.37 5.46
N ASP A 266 4.61 16.30 5.47
CA ASP A 266 5.11 14.92 5.63
C ASP A 266 5.93 14.42 4.44
N ILE A 267 5.65 14.92 3.24
CA ILE A 267 6.42 14.64 2.02
C ILE A 267 7.72 15.45 2.05
N GLU A 268 7.65 16.74 2.36
CA GLU A 268 8.81 17.64 2.48
C GLU A 268 9.81 17.13 3.53
N LYS A 269 9.33 16.74 4.72
CA LYS A 269 10.16 16.14 5.77
C LYS A 269 10.86 14.88 5.30
N LEU A 270 10.13 14.01 4.57
CA LEU A 270 10.69 12.77 4.07
C LEU A 270 11.77 13.04 3.01
N LEU A 271 11.51 13.96 2.09
CA LEU A 271 12.49 14.39 1.08
C LEU A 271 13.72 15.03 1.72
N GLY A 272 13.55 15.88 2.74
CA GLY A 272 14.64 16.45 3.51
C GLY A 272 15.51 15.39 4.19
N ALA A 273 14.89 14.37 4.80
CA ALA A 273 15.60 13.25 5.40
C ALA A 273 16.40 12.42 4.37
N MET A 274 15.83 12.21 3.17
CA MET A 274 16.53 11.51 2.08
C MET A 274 17.71 12.34 1.55
N ALA A 275 17.53 13.65 1.37
CA ALA A 275 18.58 14.56 0.92
C ALA A 275 19.76 14.61 1.91
N ALA A 276 19.48 14.61 3.22
CA ALA A 276 20.51 14.61 4.26
C ALA A 276 21.31 13.28 4.33
N ARG A 277 20.67 12.15 4.01
CA ARG A 277 21.30 10.81 4.06
C ARG A 277 22.00 10.40 2.76
N GLY A 278 21.70 11.06 1.64
CA GLY A 278 22.23 10.69 0.32
C GLY A 278 21.90 9.24 -0.05
N ASN A 279 22.93 8.45 -0.41
CA ASN A 279 22.80 7.08 -0.90
C ASN A 279 22.24 6.07 0.13
N GLY A 280 22.17 6.43 1.42
CA GLY A 280 21.64 5.59 2.50
C GLY A 280 20.13 5.70 2.73
N SER A 281 19.35 6.11 1.73
CA SER A 281 17.92 6.44 1.87
C SER A 281 16.95 5.47 1.17
N LEU A 282 17.45 4.34 0.68
CA LEU A 282 16.65 3.33 -0.05
C LEU A 282 15.50 2.75 0.79
N ASP A 283 15.67 2.68 2.11
CA ASP A 283 14.65 2.26 3.08
C ASP A 283 13.43 3.20 3.14
N LEU A 284 13.61 4.47 2.77
CA LEU A 284 12.57 5.50 2.78
C LEU A 284 11.73 5.54 1.49
N ILE A 285 12.23 4.91 0.42
CA ILE A 285 11.60 4.91 -0.91
C ILE A 285 10.16 4.33 -0.89
N PRO A 286 9.87 3.20 -0.25
CA PRO A 286 8.51 2.65 -0.20
C PRO A 286 7.51 3.63 0.44
N SER A 287 7.94 4.32 1.51
CA SER A 287 7.14 5.32 2.21
C SER A 287 6.87 6.55 1.33
N LEU A 288 7.90 7.03 0.62
CA LEU A 288 7.75 8.14 -0.33
C LEU A 288 6.78 7.80 -1.46
N LYS A 289 6.93 6.61 -2.05
CA LYS A 289 6.03 6.09 -3.08
C LYS A 289 4.57 6.06 -2.62
N GLY A 290 4.31 5.51 -1.42
CA GLY A 290 2.96 5.46 -0.85
C GLY A 290 2.34 6.85 -0.65
N LYS A 291 3.11 7.80 -0.11
CA LYS A 291 2.66 9.18 0.09
C LYS A 291 2.37 9.89 -1.24
N LEU A 292 3.23 9.72 -2.25
CA LEU A 292 3.04 10.32 -3.58
C LEU A 292 1.84 9.72 -4.34
N LEU A 293 1.61 8.41 -4.23
CA LEU A 293 0.45 7.73 -4.80
C LEU A 293 -0.86 8.30 -4.24
N PHE A 294 -0.92 8.45 -2.91
CA PHE A 294 -2.06 9.07 -2.25
C PHE A 294 -2.19 10.56 -2.62
N ALA A 295 -1.08 11.30 -2.74
CA ALA A 295 -1.14 12.70 -3.16
C ALA A 295 -1.67 12.85 -4.59
N ALA A 296 -1.39 11.86 -5.45
CA ALA A 296 -1.86 11.82 -6.85
C ALA A 296 -3.36 11.56 -6.98
N SER A 297 -3.97 10.86 -6.01
CA SER A 297 -5.36 10.40 -6.16
C SER A 297 -6.38 11.50 -5.99
N HIS A 298 -6.01 12.64 -5.38
CA HIS A 298 -6.92 13.74 -5.05
C HIS A 298 -6.79 14.95 -5.98
N VAL A 299 -5.83 14.94 -6.92
CA VAL A 299 -5.47 16.13 -7.72
C VAL A 299 -5.50 15.80 -9.22
N PHE A 300 -6.16 16.66 -9.97
CA PHE A 300 -6.26 16.58 -11.42
C PHE A 300 -4.87 16.54 -12.09
N GLY A 301 -4.73 15.74 -13.15
CA GLY A 301 -3.49 15.62 -13.93
C GLY A 301 -2.46 14.63 -13.40
N LYS A 302 -2.66 14.03 -12.22
CA LYS A 302 -1.79 12.96 -11.66
C LYS A 302 -0.29 13.27 -11.78
N CYS A 303 0.10 14.52 -11.58
CA CYS A 303 1.45 15.03 -11.89
C CYS A 303 2.59 14.29 -11.17
N SER A 304 2.32 13.65 -10.03
CA SER A 304 3.29 12.82 -9.31
C SER A 304 3.55 11.45 -9.93
N GLN A 305 2.80 11.02 -10.97
CA GLN A 305 2.97 9.71 -11.60
C GLN A 305 4.35 9.52 -12.24
N ILE A 306 4.92 10.57 -12.84
CA ILE A 306 6.26 10.50 -13.42
C ILE A 306 7.30 10.22 -12.32
N ALA A 307 7.21 10.93 -11.18
CA ALA A 307 8.06 10.69 -10.03
C ALA A 307 7.89 9.26 -9.47
N ILE A 308 6.65 8.76 -9.41
CA ILE A 308 6.35 7.39 -8.97
C ILE A 308 6.99 6.34 -9.89
N GLN A 309 6.97 6.55 -11.22
CA GLN A 309 7.61 5.64 -12.18
C GLN A 309 9.14 5.65 -12.08
N ALA A 310 9.73 6.84 -11.87
CA ALA A 310 11.17 6.95 -11.64
C ALA A 310 11.58 6.19 -10.36
N ILE A 311 10.85 6.41 -9.26
CA ILE A 311 11.05 5.71 -7.99
C ILE A 311 10.94 4.18 -8.16
N ARG A 312 9.94 3.70 -8.90
CA ARG A 312 9.75 2.27 -9.16
C ARG A 312 10.98 1.65 -9.83
N THR A 313 11.61 2.37 -10.76
CA THR A 313 12.79 1.87 -11.47
C THR A 313 13.97 1.67 -10.51
N VAL A 314 14.18 2.61 -9.58
CA VAL A 314 15.21 2.50 -8.55
C VAL A 314 14.92 1.35 -7.56
N SER A 315 13.66 1.16 -7.16
CA SER A 315 13.27 0.02 -6.32
C SER A 315 13.60 -1.32 -6.98
N LEU A 316 13.28 -1.46 -8.27
CA LEU A 316 13.57 -2.70 -9.03
C LEU A 316 15.07 -3.02 -9.04
N TRP A 317 15.93 -2.00 -9.16
CA TRP A 317 17.38 -2.20 -9.07
C TRP A 317 17.85 -2.70 -7.70
N SER A 318 17.19 -2.27 -6.62
CA SER A 318 17.54 -2.67 -5.25
C SER A 318 17.04 -4.08 -4.87
N GLU A 319 15.88 -4.47 -5.39
CA GLU A 319 15.21 -5.74 -5.06
C GLU A 319 15.84 -6.94 -5.78
N GLN A 320 16.42 -6.73 -6.96
CA GLN A 320 17.08 -7.80 -7.71
C GLN A 320 18.60 -7.87 -7.42
N PRO A 321 19.18 -9.08 -7.35
CA PRO A 321 20.61 -9.24 -7.13
C PRO A 321 21.39 -8.57 -8.28
N PRO A 322 22.62 -8.09 -8.07
CA PRO A 322 23.42 -7.61 -9.18
C PRO A 322 23.76 -8.77 -10.14
N VAL A 323 23.92 -8.46 -11.44
CA VAL A 323 24.48 -9.39 -12.42
C VAL A 323 25.96 -9.06 -12.58
N VAL A 324 26.82 -10.08 -12.62
CA VAL A 324 28.25 -9.91 -12.89
C VAL A 324 28.54 -10.50 -14.25
N VAL A 325 29.18 -9.70 -15.11
CA VAL A 325 29.53 -10.07 -16.48
C VAL A 325 31.03 -9.91 -16.66
N TYR A 326 31.69 -11.00 -17.05
CA TYR A 326 33.08 -11.00 -17.47
C TYR A 326 33.11 -11.03 -19.00
N THR A 327 33.89 -10.14 -19.60
CA THR A 327 34.01 -10.03 -21.06
C THR A 327 35.44 -10.30 -21.50
N ASP A 328 35.58 -10.93 -22.66
CA ASP A 328 36.86 -11.11 -23.33
C ASP A 328 36.68 -11.42 -24.82
N GLY A 329 37.57 -10.87 -25.64
CA GLY A 329 37.80 -11.27 -27.03
C GLY A 329 36.68 -10.96 -28.05
N ALA A 330 36.96 -11.14 -29.34
CA ALA A 330 35.95 -11.08 -30.40
C ALA A 330 36.14 -12.23 -31.38
N CYS A 331 35.10 -12.56 -32.17
CA CYS A 331 35.21 -13.64 -33.14
C CYS A 331 36.25 -13.34 -34.23
N GLU A 332 36.97 -14.37 -34.65
CA GLU A 332 38.08 -14.26 -35.60
C GLU A 332 37.67 -13.59 -36.92
N ALA A 333 36.44 -13.84 -37.39
CA ALA A 333 35.88 -13.21 -38.58
C ALA A 333 35.82 -11.67 -38.49
N LEU A 334 35.46 -11.13 -37.33
CA LEU A 334 35.40 -9.68 -37.09
C LEU A 334 36.81 -9.08 -36.98
N VAL A 335 37.72 -9.78 -36.30
CA VAL A 335 39.12 -9.37 -36.20
C VAL A 335 39.78 -9.32 -37.60
N LEU A 336 39.51 -10.32 -38.45
CA LEU A 336 39.97 -10.35 -39.84
C LEU A 336 39.37 -9.22 -40.69
N LYS A 337 38.08 -8.92 -40.50
CA LYS A 337 37.41 -7.78 -41.16
C LYS A 337 38.08 -6.46 -40.78
N TRP A 338 38.42 -6.27 -39.51
CA TRP A 338 39.10 -5.06 -39.03
C TRP A 338 40.57 -4.97 -39.47
N ARG A 339 41.28 -6.10 -39.58
CA ARG A 339 42.62 -6.14 -40.18
C ARG A 339 42.60 -5.70 -41.64
N ARG A 340 41.63 -6.20 -42.42
CA ARG A 340 41.47 -5.84 -43.84
C ARG A 340 41.15 -4.36 -44.06
N SER A 341 40.53 -3.70 -43.08
CA SER A 341 40.27 -2.26 -43.12
C SER A 341 41.46 -1.41 -42.64
N GLY A 342 42.65 -2.00 -42.45
CA GLY A 342 43.87 -1.28 -42.06
C GLY A 342 43.98 -0.90 -40.59
N ARG A 343 43.14 -1.45 -39.70
CA ARG A 343 43.15 -1.12 -38.26
C ARG A 343 44.28 -1.84 -37.53
N THR A 344 45.05 -1.10 -36.73
CA THR A 344 46.21 -1.62 -35.98
C THR A 344 45.94 -1.90 -34.50
N GLN A 345 45.02 -1.17 -33.86
CA GLN A 345 44.70 -1.31 -32.42
C GLN A 345 43.47 -2.21 -32.18
N LEU A 346 43.55 -3.47 -32.61
CA LEU A 346 42.40 -4.38 -32.61
C LEU A 346 41.96 -4.81 -31.21
N ILE A 347 42.92 -4.95 -30.28
CA ILE A 347 42.68 -5.41 -28.90
C ILE A 347 41.68 -4.50 -28.17
N PHE A 348 41.69 -3.21 -28.45
CA PHE A 348 40.75 -2.28 -27.83
C PHE A 348 39.29 -2.56 -28.24
N PHE A 349 39.07 -2.89 -29.51
CA PHE A 349 37.73 -3.21 -30.03
C PHE A 349 37.24 -4.58 -29.58
N THR A 350 38.15 -5.55 -29.44
CA THR A 350 37.81 -6.89 -28.96
C THR A 350 37.33 -6.89 -27.51
N GLU A 351 37.64 -5.84 -26.75
CA GLU A 351 37.25 -5.69 -25.34
C GLU A 351 35.95 -4.92 -25.14
N ILE A 352 35.54 -4.11 -26.12
CA ILE A 352 34.30 -3.33 -26.08
C ILE A 352 33.14 -4.11 -26.70
N LEU A 353 33.37 -4.76 -27.84
CA LEU A 353 32.31 -5.46 -28.58
C LEU A 353 31.56 -6.52 -27.76
N PRO A 354 32.20 -7.35 -26.91
CA PRO A 354 31.49 -8.34 -26.11
C PRO A 354 30.47 -7.75 -25.16
N ILE A 355 30.66 -6.51 -24.70
CA ILE A 355 29.71 -5.82 -23.84
C ILE A 355 28.41 -5.57 -24.62
N LEU A 356 28.51 -5.12 -25.86
CA LEU A 356 27.36 -4.92 -26.73
C LEU A 356 26.65 -6.25 -27.05
N VAL A 357 27.43 -7.28 -27.37
CA VAL A 357 26.90 -8.64 -27.61
C VAL A 357 26.18 -9.17 -26.37
N ALA A 358 26.77 -9.01 -25.18
CA ALA A 358 26.17 -9.42 -23.91
C ALA A 358 24.85 -8.67 -23.64
N LYS A 359 24.82 -7.35 -23.86
CA LYS A 359 23.61 -6.54 -23.70
C LYS A 359 22.48 -6.96 -24.64
N LYS A 360 22.78 -7.21 -25.92
CA LYS A 360 21.78 -7.68 -26.90
C LYS A 360 21.33 -9.13 -26.63
N THR A 361 22.27 -10.01 -26.28
CA THR A 361 22.00 -11.45 -26.09
C THR A 361 21.26 -11.75 -24.79
N TRP A 362 21.61 -11.06 -23.71
CA TRP A 362 21.05 -11.28 -22.37
C TRP A 362 20.15 -10.14 -21.92
N SER A 363 19.47 -9.49 -22.86
CA SER A 363 18.57 -8.36 -22.59
C SER A 363 17.60 -8.63 -21.43
N GLU A 364 16.93 -9.78 -21.44
CA GLU A 364 15.96 -10.18 -20.41
C GLU A 364 16.61 -10.40 -19.03
N ILE A 365 17.87 -10.85 -18.97
CA ILE A 365 18.61 -11.05 -17.72
C ILE A 365 19.09 -9.70 -17.16
N LEU A 366 19.51 -8.79 -18.04
CA LEU A 366 20.11 -7.50 -17.68
C LEU A 366 19.08 -6.39 -17.43
N LYS A 367 17.83 -6.58 -17.87
CA LYS A 367 16.76 -5.58 -17.78
C LYS A 367 16.43 -5.20 -16.34
N ASN A 368 16.42 -3.90 -16.04
CA ASN A 368 16.22 -3.35 -14.70
C ASN A 368 17.19 -3.93 -13.66
N ARG A 369 18.48 -4.12 -14.00
CA ARG A 369 19.50 -4.65 -13.06
C ARG A 369 20.67 -3.71 -12.89
N ARG A 370 21.31 -3.83 -11.72
CA ARG A 370 22.70 -3.40 -11.51
C ARG A 370 23.61 -4.44 -12.16
N VAL A 371 24.54 -4.01 -13.01
CA VAL A 371 25.40 -4.92 -13.77
C VAL A 371 26.86 -4.53 -13.59
N PHE A 372 27.68 -5.44 -13.09
CA PHE A 372 29.14 -5.24 -13.00
C PHE A 372 29.79 -5.86 -14.23
N PHE A 373 30.37 -5.03 -15.10
CA PHE A 373 31.16 -5.46 -16.24
C PHE A 373 32.64 -5.46 -15.87
N TYR A 374 33.27 -6.62 -15.96
CA TYR A 374 34.69 -6.82 -15.72
C TYR A 374 35.43 -7.00 -17.05
N ILE A 375 36.33 -6.06 -17.33
CA ILE A 375 36.99 -5.90 -18.63
C ILE A 375 38.49 -6.10 -18.49
N ASP A 376 39.06 -6.73 -19.50
CA ASP A 376 40.46 -7.15 -19.57
C ASP A 376 41.42 -5.99 -19.99
N ASN A 377 40.88 -4.85 -20.41
CA ASN A 377 41.66 -3.74 -20.94
C ASN A 377 41.36 -2.39 -20.28
N GLU A 378 42.42 -1.72 -19.79
CA GLU A 378 42.32 -0.42 -19.10
C GLU A 378 41.81 0.71 -20.01
N ALA A 379 42.25 0.74 -21.26
CA ALA A 379 41.80 1.76 -22.21
C ALA A 379 40.32 1.58 -22.55
N ALA A 380 39.87 0.34 -22.80
CA ALA A 380 38.47 0.01 -23.06
C ALA A 380 37.58 0.40 -21.87
N LYS A 381 37.97 0.02 -20.65
CA LYS A 381 37.29 0.42 -19.41
C LYS A 381 37.19 1.95 -19.30
N ALA A 382 38.28 2.68 -19.51
CA ALA A 382 38.29 4.13 -19.44
C ALA A 382 37.35 4.77 -20.49
N ALA A 383 37.30 4.22 -21.70
CA ALA A 383 36.42 4.67 -22.76
C ALA A 383 34.93 4.46 -22.41
N LEU A 384 34.58 3.34 -21.80
CA LEU A 384 33.21 3.04 -21.35
C LEU A 384 32.75 3.92 -20.18
N ILE A 385 33.64 4.19 -19.22
CA ILE A 385 33.36 5.09 -18.10
C ILE A 385 33.18 6.53 -18.60
N ARG A 386 34.05 6.98 -19.50
CA ARG A 386 34.04 8.35 -20.03
C ARG A 386 32.98 8.58 -21.11
N GLY A 387 32.56 7.51 -21.79
CA GLY A 387 31.72 7.57 -22.98
C GLY A 387 32.40 8.24 -24.17
N PHE A 388 33.72 8.06 -24.31
CA PHE A 388 34.49 8.72 -25.34
C PHE A 388 35.68 7.88 -25.81
N SER A 389 35.91 7.88 -27.12
CA SER A 389 37.13 7.39 -27.75
C SER A 389 37.55 8.32 -28.88
N PRO A 390 38.84 8.59 -29.10
CA PRO A 390 39.30 9.33 -30.28
C PRO A 390 39.10 8.55 -31.58
N LEU A 391 38.80 7.24 -31.51
CA LEU A 391 38.49 6.41 -32.66
C LEU A 391 36.99 6.46 -32.95
N LEU A 392 36.61 6.90 -34.16
CA LEU A 392 35.20 7.08 -34.55
C LEU A 392 34.41 5.77 -34.45
N ASP A 393 34.94 4.68 -35.00
CA ASP A 393 34.30 3.35 -34.95
C ASP A 393 34.05 2.86 -33.51
N ALA A 394 34.92 3.24 -32.57
CA ALA A 394 34.73 2.87 -31.17
C ALA A 394 33.67 3.73 -30.50
N SER A 395 33.56 4.99 -30.90
CA SER A 395 32.49 5.87 -30.44
C SER A 395 31.13 5.34 -30.88
N ASP A 396 31.00 4.84 -32.11
CA ASP A 396 29.77 4.20 -32.59
C ASP A 396 29.38 2.99 -31.72
N LEU A 397 30.33 2.11 -31.39
CA LEU A 397 30.09 0.99 -30.48
C LEU A 397 29.67 1.45 -29.08
N LEU A 398 30.30 2.51 -28.55
CA LEU A 398 29.93 3.08 -27.25
C LEU A 398 28.50 3.65 -27.29
N PHE A 399 28.10 4.33 -28.36
CA PHE A 399 26.74 4.82 -28.51
C PHE A 399 25.71 3.69 -28.51
N GLU A 400 25.95 2.60 -29.25
CA GLU A 400 25.07 1.44 -29.21
C GLU A 400 24.99 0.82 -27.79
N ILE A 401 26.12 0.73 -27.08
CA ILE A 401 26.16 0.22 -25.71
C ILE A 401 25.31 1.10 -24.78
N PHE A 402 25.43 2.42 -24.86
CA PHE A 402 24.67 3.35 -24.02
C PHE A 402 23.20 3.40 -24.40
N GLU A 403 22.86 3.24 -25.68
CA GLU A 403 21.48 3.06 -26.10
C GLU A 403 20.86 1.81 -25.45
N GLN A 404 21.60 0.69 -25.44
CA GLN A 404 21.17 -0.51 -24.73
C GLN A 404 21.04 -0.28 -23.22
N ASP A 405 21.93 0.52 -22.59
CA ASP A 405 21.79 0.87 -21.17
C ASP A 405 20.44 1.54 -20.87
N VAL A 406 20.03 2.47 -21.73
CA VAL A 406 18.76 3.18 -21.62
C VAL A 406 17.58 2.24 -21.89
N LEU A 407 17.62 1.45 -22.96
CA LEU A 407 16.54 0.54 -23.36
C LEU A 407 16.29 -0.55 -22.31
N LEU A 408 17.37 -1.14 -21.80
CA LEU A 408 17.30 -2.19 -20.77
C LEU A 408 17.07 -1.61 -19.37
N ARG A 409 17.25 -0.29 -19.19
CA ARG A 409 17.26 0.37 -17.87
C ARG A 409 18.23 -0.32 -16.92
N CYS A 410 19.39 -0.73 -17.43
CA CYS A 410 20.43 -1.31 -16.60
C CYS A 410 21.35 -0.21 -16.05
N LEU A 411 21.88 -0.44 -14.85
CA LEU A 411 22.85 0.44 -14.21
C LEU A 411 24.22 -0.23 -14.26
N PRO A 412 25.04 0.04 -15.29
CA PRO A 412 26.34 -0.60 -15.45
C PRO A 412 27.40 0.00 -14.52
N TRP A 413 28.26 -0.86 -14.00
CA TRP A 413 29.52 -0.51 -13.34
C TRP A 413 30.66 -1.19 -14.09
N TYR A 414 31.58 -0.39 -14.65
CA TYR A 414 32.72 -0.90 -15.41
C TYR A 414 33.96 -1.00 -14.51
N SER A 415 34.58 -2.17 -14.44
CA SER A 415 35.76 -2.44 -13.64
C SER A 415 36.79 -3.27 -14.40
N ARG A 416 38.04 -3.27 -13.90
CA ARG A 416 39.15 -4.04 -14.46
C ARG A 416 39.20 -5.44 -13.81
N VAL A 417 39.46 -6.49 -14.59
CA VAL A 417 39.77 -7.85 -14.08
C VAL A 417 41.13 -8.36 -14.57
N PRO A 418 42.14 -8.59 -13.71
CA PRO A 418 43.44 -9.11 -14.15
C PRO A 418 43.27 -10.33 -15.07
N SER A 419 43.99 -10.40 -16.19
CA SER A 419 43.72 -11.42 -17.24
C SER A 419 43.82 -12.87 -16.70
N LYS A 420 44.72 -13.13 -15.74
CA LYS A 420 44.82 -14.43 -15.04
C LYS A 420 43.58 -14.82 -14.22
N SER A 421 42.74 -13.84 -13.89
CA SER A 421 41.52 -13.98 -13.09
C SER A 421 40.26 -13.79 -13.93
N ASN A 422 40.39 -13.58 -15.24
CA ASN A 422 39.25 -13.41 -16.13
C ASN A 422 38.70 -14.78 -16.53
N CYS A 423 37.54 -15.16 -15.98
CA CYS A 423 36.92 -16.44 -16.32
C CYS A 423 36.39 -16.50 -17.75
N ALA A 424 36.33 -15.37 -18.47
CA ALA A 424 35.98 -15.33 -19.89
C ALA A 424 37.14 -15.72 -20.82
N ASP A 425 38.40 -15.79 -20.35
CA ASP A 425 39.58 -16.02 -21.20
C ASP A 425 39.60 -17.40 -21.88
N ALA A 426 39.24 -18.47 -21.15
CA ALA A 426 39.14 -19.79 -21.77
C ALA A 426 38.01 -19.84 -22.82
N ALA A 427 36.86 -19.22 -22.53
CA ALA A 427 35.72 -19.21 -23.44
C ALA A 427 35.98 -18.40 -24.72
N SER A 428 36.74 -17.29 -24.63
CA SER A 428 37.14 -16.48 -25.79
C SER A 428 38.10 -17.24 -26.71
N ARG A 429 38.93 -18.14 -26.16
CA ARG A 429 39.82 -19.07 -26.88
C ARG A 429 39.14 -20.33 -27.41
N LEU A 430 37.83 -20.45 -27.19
CA LEU A 430 37.04 -21.65 -27.53
C LEU A 430 37.44 -22.91 -26.74
N GLU A 431 38.08 -22.73 -25.59
CA GLU A 431 38.51 -23.80 -24.67
C GLU A 431 37.40 -24.13 -23.66
N PHE A 432 36.26 -24.62 -24.17
CA PHE A 432 35.07 -24.88 -23.33
C PHE A 432 35.22 -26.05 -22.36
N ASP A 433 36.20 -26.94 -22.58
CA ASP A 433 36.46 -28.09 -21.70
C ASP A 433 36.92 -27.67 -20.29
N VAL A 434 37.43 -26.43 -20.16
CA VAL A 434 37.85 -25.82 -18.89
C VAL A 434 36.65 -25.18 -18.17
N CYS A 435 35.56 -24.91 -18.88
CA CYS A 435 34.31 -24.45 -18.30
C CYS A 435 33.54 -25.65 -17.75
N GLY A 436 33.33 -25.72 -16.44
CA GLY A 436 32.62 -26.84 -15.81
C GLY A 436 31.17 -27.04 -16.29
N SER A 437 30.50 -28.09 -15.79
CA SER A 437 29.11 -28.43 -16.15
C SER A 437 28.07 -27.36 -15.82
N ASP A 438 28.43 -26.33 -15.05
CA ASP A 438 27.54 -25.28 -14.59
C ASP A 438 27.32 -24.15 -15.62
N PHE A 439 27.99 -24.21 -16.78
CA PHE A 439 27.88 -23.20 -17.84
C PHE A 439 26.90 -23.63 -18.92
N THR A 440 26.01 -22.70 -19.31
CA THR A 440 25.10 -22.88 -20.46
C THR A 440 25.58 -22.03 -21.64
N LYS A 441 25.81 -22.67 -22.78
CA LYS A 441 26.17 -21.97 -24.02
C LYS A 441 24.92 -21.41 -24.68
N VAL A 442 24.95 -20.11 -25.01
CA VAL A 442 23.86 -19.40 -25.67
C VAL A 442 24.33 -18.89 -27.02
N GLN A 443 23.46 -18.93 -28.03
CA GLN A 443 23.76 -18.33 -29.34
C GLN A 443 23.71 -16.81 -29.23
N PRO A 444 24.77 -16.09 -29.64
CA PRO A 444 24.81 -14.63 -29.51
C PRO A 444 23.86 -13.98 -30.52
N VAL A 445 23.23 -12.88 -30.11
CA VAL A 445 22.54 -11.98 -31.04
C VAL A 445 23.63 -11.23 -31.80
N LEU A 446 23.74 -11.51 -33.11
CA LEU A 446 24.77 -10.93 -33.96
C LEU A 446 24.60 -9.40 -34.04
N VAL A 447 25.74 -8.71 -33.92
CA VAL A 447 25.88 -7.24 -34.02
C VAL A 447 26.15 -6.86 -35.48
#